data_AF-A0A934U923-F1
#
_entry.id   AF-A0A934U923-F1
#
_cell.length_a   1.000
_cell.length_b   1.000
_cell.length_c   1.000
_cell.angle_alpha   90.00
_cell.angle_beta   90.00
_cell.angle_gamma   90.00
#
_symmetry.space_group_name_H-M   'P 1'
#
loop_
_entity.id
_entity.type
_entity.pdbx_description
1 polymer ?
#
loop_
_entity_poly.entity_id
_entity_poly.type
_entity_poly.pdbx_seq_one_letter_code
_entity_poly.pdbx_strand_id
1 'polypeptide(L)'
;MRTGAGWANRKVSRWGTIVAIAPIVSSLAIGCSSDTTESDGSSSEGDVRAAFDTWIESVQSGDLDRFKSVVCADTFEKGYAETSGPEFESSARDAVDVAGLYVVDWYDTVTVNGDTAEVTVTGHREGLREQSESIDEERKTAGLVVEDGAWKVCSEPQDDAATMRRRELAAAKSDVQDAVEAFYAGIASGSVSDVGAASCATLERIIRTQNYTVAELAADLGENLVSFDDTVVNGDTAKVHVTAETADELFSLVYALENNGTWLVCSPGLLASTTKTER
;
A
#
# COMPACT_ATOMS: atom_id res chain seq x y z
N MET A 1 -30.45 39.23 36.68
CA MET A 1 -28.99 39.31 36.93
C MET A 1 -28.34 38.28 36.03
N ARG A 2 -27.68 38.73 34.94
CA ARG A 2 -26.21 38.83 34.73
C ARG A 2 -25.53 37.46 34.60
N THR A 3 -25.14 37.06 33.36
CA THR A 3 -23.77 37.04 32.77
C THR A 3 -23.05 35.69 33.02
N GLY A 4 -22.31 35.06 32.11
CA GLY A 4 -21.83 35.41 30.77
C GLY A 4 -20.50 34.65 30.48
N ALA A 5 -20.06 34.72 29.20
CA ALA A 5 -18.75 34.32 28.63
C ALA A 5 -18.45 32.80 28.52
N GLY A 6 -17.99 32.23 27.40
CA GLY A 6 -17.44 32.77 26.15
C GLY A 6 -15.91 32.68 26.10
N TRP A 7 -15.36 31.67 25.42
CA TRP A 7 -13.98 31.59 24.90
C TRP A 7 -14.11 31.02 23.48
N ALA A 8 -13.95 31.76 22.37
CA ALA A 8 -12.84 32.58 21.86
C ALA A 8 -11.66 31.75 21.30
N ASN A 9 -11.57 31.77 19.96
CA ASN A 9 -10.49 31.33 19.08
C ASN A 9 -9.08 31.68 19.55
N ARG A 10 -8.11 30.83 19.19
CA ARG A 10 -6.77 31.27 18.79
C ARG A 10 -6.26 30.43 17.61
N LYS A 11 -6.15 31.07 16.44
CA LYS A 11 -5.36 30.60 15.30
C LYS A 11 -3.89 30.61 15.69
N VAL A 12 -3.16 29.58 15.30
CA VAL A 12 -1.73 29.68 14.99
C VAL A 12 -1.57 29.26 13.54
N SER A 13 -1.18 30.20 12.70
CA SER A 13 -0.73 29.94 11.34
C SER A 13 0.80 29.87 11.33
N ARG A 14 1.34 29.03 10.44
CA ARG A 14 2.64 29.11 9.72
C ARG A 14 2.99 27.69 9.29
N TRP A 15 2.84 27.37 8.00
CA TRP A 15 3.90 27.48 6.98
C TRP A 15 4.99 26.43 7.14
N GLY A 16 5.13 25.59 6.11
CA GLY A 16 6.27 24.72 5.83
C GLY A 16 5.81 23.31 5.47
N THR A 17 5.93 22.79 4.27
CA THR A 17 6.61 23.25 3.04
C THR A 17 5.91 22.53 1.89
N ILE A 18 5.51 23.25 0.84
CA ILE A 18 5.25 22.62 -0.46
C ILE A 18 6.62 22.10 -0.90
N VAL A 19 6.86 20.80 -0.75
CA VAL A 19 7.98 20.16 -1.44
C VAL A 19 7.54 20.11 -2.90
N ALA A 20 7.95 21.14 -3.64
CA ALA A 20 8.00 21.04 -5.08
C ALA A 20 8.95 19.88 -5.38
N ILE A 21 8.40 18.71 -5.71
CA ILE A 21 9.16 17.63 -6.30
C ILE A 21 9.61 18.19 -7.65
N ALA A 22 10.88 18.58 -7.70
CA ALA A 22 11.51 19.00 -8.93
C ALA A 22 11.40 17.83 -9.93
N PRO A 23 10.99 18.07 -11.18
CA PRO A 23 11.13 17.04 -12.19
C PRO A 23 12.63 16.76 -12.31
N ILE A 24 13.04 15.53 -11.98
CA ILE A 24 14.37 15.05 -12.33
C ILE A 24 14.34 14.89 -13.85
N VAL A 25 14.70 15.96 -14.54
CA VAL A 25 14.90 15.98 -15.98
C VAL A 25 16.20 15.24 -16.26
N SER A 26 16.06 13.98 -16.65
CA SER A 26 17.03 13.25 -17.47
C SER A 26 16.20 12.22 -18.23
N SER A 27 15.80 12.49 -19.47
CA SER A 27 16.65 12.17 -20.62
C SER A 27 16.27 12.94 -21.89
N LEU A 28 17.27 13.12 -22.76
CA LEU A 28 17.21 13.68 -24.10
C LEU A 28 15.90 13.42 -24.87
N ALA A 29 15.28 14.51 -25.33
CA ALA A 29 14.41 14.46 -26.50
C ALA A 29 15.28 14.17 -27.73
N ILE A 30 15.03 13.05 -28.41
CA ILE A 30 15.50 12.83 -29.79
C ILE A 30 14.29 12.93 -30.70
N GLY A 31 14.30 13.96 -31.54
CA GLY A 31 13.30 14.18 -32.58
C GLY A 31 13.57 13.34 -33.83
N CYS A 32 12.47 12.87 -34.41
CA CYS A 32 12.17 12.44 -35.78
C CYS A 32 13.32 11.97 -36.70
N SER A 33 13.18 10.76 -37.24
CA SER A 33 13.32 10.49 -38.69
C SER A 33 12.62 9.18 -39.05
N SER A 34 11.64 9.27 -39.95
CA SER A 34 11.10 8.14 -40.69
C SER A 34 12.17 7.65 -41.67
N ASP A 35 12.86 6.57 -41.33
CA ASP A 35 13.62 5.79 -42.29
C ASP A 35 13.42 4.30 -42.00
N THR A 36 12.70 3.65 -42.92
CA THR A 36 12.54 2.21 -42.97
C THR A 36 13.87 1.58 -43.33
N THR A 37 14.61 1.06 -42.35
CA THR A 37 15.69 0.11 -42.61
C THR A 37 15.82 -0.84 -41.42
N GLU A 38 15.91 -2.15 -41.74
CA GLU A 38 16.25 -3.26 -40.84
C GLU A 38 17.09 -2.79 -39.66
N SER A 39 16.54 -2.87 -38.45
CA SER A 39 17.22 -2.42 -37.24
C SER A 39 17.45 -3.58 -36.30
N ASP A 40 18.73 -3.90 -36.17
CA ASP A 40 19.38 -4.63 -35.09
C ASP A 40 18.65 -4.45 -33.75
N GLY A 41 18.35 -5.56 -33.07
CA GLY A 41 17.49 -5.62 -31.88
C GLY A 41 17.85 -4.69 -30.70
N SER A 42 19.00 -4.00 -30.70
CA SER A 42 19.34 -3.06 -29.62
C SER A 42 18.66 -1.70 -29.71
N SER A 43 18.34 -1.18 -30.92
CA SER A 43 17.66 0.11 -31.03
C SER A 43 16.17 -0.01 -30.75
N SER A 44 15.53 -1.10 -31.22
CA SER A 44 14.12 -1.37 -30.96
C SER A 44 13.84 -1.67 -29.48
N GLU A 45 14.72 -2.40 -28.79
CA GLU A 45 14.61 -2.58 -27.34
C GLU A 45 14.72 -1.26 -26.57
N GLY A 46 15.61 -0.36 -27.00
CA GLY A 46 15.76 0.97 -26.41
C GLY A 46 14.49 1.81 -26.55
N ASP A 47 13.88 1.80 -27.73
CA ASP A 47 12.63 2.53 -27.99
C ASP A 47 11.46 1.96 -27.18
N VAL A 48 11.39 0.63 -27.01
CA VAL A 48 10.39 -0.03 -26.16
C VAL A 48 10.53 0.39 -24.70
N ARG A 49 11.77 0.42 -24.18
CA ARG A 49 12.03 0.90 -22.81
C ARG A 49 11.60 2.35 -22.64
N ALA A 50 12.01 3.22 -23.56
CA ALA A 50 11.66 4.64 -23.52
C ALA A 50 10.14 4.90 -23.57
N ALA A 51 9.41 4.12 -24.38
CA ALA A 51 7.95 4.19 -24.44
C ALA A 51 7.30 3.76 -23.11
N PHE A 52 7.80 2.67 -22.50
CA PHE A 52 7.31 2.18 -21.21
C PHE A 52 7.62 3.14 -20.05
N ASP A 53 8.84 3.69 -19.99
CA ASP A 53 9.21 4.71 -19.00
C ASP A 53 8.34 5.96 -19.14
N THR A 54 8.10 6.41 -20.38
CA THR A 54 7.21 7.54 -20.64
C THR A 54 5.78 7.25 -20.21
N TRP A 55 5.29 6.03 -20.42
CA TRP A 55 3.98 5.61 -19.93
C TRP A 55 3.91 5.72 -18.40
N ILE A 56 4.91 5.16 -17.69
CA ILE A 56 5.01 5.21 -16.23
C ILE A 56 5.04 6.66 -15.72
N GLU A 57 5.86 7.51 -16.33
CA GLU A 57 5.95 8.92 -15.96
C GLU A 57 4.62 9.64 -16.17
N SER A 58 3.97 9.45 -17.33
CA SER A 58 2.74 10.15 -17.68
C SER A 58 1.55 9.79 -16.77
N VAL A 59 1.43 8.52 -16.38
CA VAL A 59 0.40 8.05 -15.44
C VAL A 59 0.64 8.64 -14.05
N GLN A 60 1.89 8.68 -13.58
CA GLN A 60 2.21 9.19 -12.26
C GLN A 60 2.19 10.71 -12.16
N SER A 61 2.55 11.41 -13.24
CA SER A 61 2.51 12.87 -13.29
C SER A 61 1.11 13.42 -13.61
N GLY A 62 0.20 12.57 -14.09
CA GLY A 62 -1.11 13.01 -14.56
C GLY A 62 -1.06 13.81 -15.86
N ASP A 63 -0.06 13.58 -16.72
CA ASP A 63 0.05 14.24 -18.03
C ASP A 63 -0.73 13.46 -19.08
N LEU A 64 -2.01 13.83 -19.26
CA LEU A 64 -2.92 13.14 -20.18
C LEU A 64 -2.48 13.21 -21.65
N ASP A 65 -1.89 14.34 -22.08
CA ASP A 65 -1.44 14.50 -23.46
C ASP A 65 -0.22 13.61 -23.73
N ARG A 66 0.72 13.54 -22.78
CA ARG A 66 1.85 12.62 -22.84
C ARG A 66 1.39 11.16 -22.76
N PHE A 67 0.46 10.84 -21.86
CA PHE A 67 -0.13 9.50 -21.75
C PHE A 67 -0.75 9.04 -23.07
N LYS A 68 -1.57 9.90 -23.69
CA LYS A 68 -2.19 9.66 -24.99
C LYS A 68 -1.17 9.39 -26.11
N SER A 69 0.03 9.98 -26.04
CA SER A 69 1.07 9.77 -27.05
C SER A 69 1.74 8.39 -26.98
N VAL A 70 1.67 7.72 -25.83
CA VAL A 70 2.38 6.44 -25.57
C VAL A 70 1.47 5.27 -25.23
N VAL A 71 0.15 5.45 -25.24
CA VAL A 71 -0.83 4.38 -25.05
C VAL A 71 -1.53 4.11 -26.39
N CYS A 72 -1.86 2.85 -26.66
CA CYS A 72 -2.54 2.48 -27.89
C CYS A 72 -3.93 3.11 -27.96
N ALA A 73 -4.37 3.45 -29.18
CA ALA A 73 -5.61 4.20 -29.37
C ALA A 73 -6.83 3.46 -28.78
N ASP A 74 -6.93 2.14 -28.99
CA ASP A 74 -8.05 1.34 -28.47
C ASP A 74 -8.08 1.29 -26.92
N THR A 75 -6.91 1.27 -26.29
CA THR A 75 -6.77 1.32 -24.82
C THR A 75 -7.16 2.69 -24.28
N PHE A 76 -6.75 3.77 -24.95
CA PHE A 76 -7.19 5.12 -24.62
C PHE A 76 -8.71 5.28 -24.75
N GLU A 77 -9.28 4.85 -25.88
CA GLU A 77 -10.70 5.01 -26.18
C GLU A 77 -11.60 4.25 -25.19
N LYS A 78 -11.17 3.06 -24.74
CA LYS A 78 -11.93 2.25 -23.78
C LYS A 78 -11.91 2.79 -22.35
N GLY A 79 -10.81 3.41 -21.94
CA GLY A 79 -10.60 3.78 -20.53
C GLY A 79 -10.63 5.28 -20.23
N TYR A 80 -10.23 6.12 -21.20
CA TYR A 80 -9.77 7.48 -20.93
C TYR A 80 -10.32 8.54 -21.92
N ALA A 81 -11.08 8.14 -22.95
CA ALA A 81 -11.59 9.08 -23.96
C ALA A 81 -12.44 10.23 -23.40
N GLU A 82 -13.21 9.95 -22.35
CA GLU A 82 -14.07 10.95 -21.69
C GLU A 82 -13.37 11.66 -20.52
N THR A 83 -12.15 11.25 -20.16
CA THR A 83 -11.39 11.82 -19.05
C THR A 83 -10.77 13.15 -19.46
N SER A 84 -11.06 14.20 -18.69
CA SER A 84 -10.38 15.49 -18.88
C SER A 84 -8.98 15.49 -18.25
N GLY A 85 -8.09 16.37 -18.74
CA GLY A 85 -6.75 16.54 -18.18
C GLY A 85 -6.74 16.74 -16.64
N PRO A 86 -7.57 17.66 -16.08
CA PRO A 86 -7.65 17.85 -14.63
C PRO A 86 -8.15 16.62 -13.85
N GLU A 87 -9.06 15.83 -14.42
CA GLU A 87 -9.54 14.59 -13.79
C GLU A 87 -8.45 13.52 -13.77
N PHE A 88 -7.70 13.39 -14.87
CA PHE A 88 -6.56 12.49 -14.95
C PHE A 88 -5.47 12.90 -13.96
N GLU A 89 -5.14 14.19 -13.88
CA GLU A 89 -4.18 14.73 -12.91
C GLU A 89 -4.62 14.54 -11.46
N SER A 90 -5.90 14.73 -11.15
CA SER A 90 -6.42 14.44 -9.81
C SER A 90 -6.28 12.96 -9.46
N SER A 91 -6.66 12.07 -10.40
CA SER A 91 -6.61 10.63 -10.18
C SER A 91 -5.17 10.13 -10.01
N ALA A 92 -4.23 10.66 -10.80
CA ALA A 92 -2.81 10.37 -10.66
C ALA A 92 -2.28 10.77 -9.28
N ARG A 93 -2.62 11.98 -8.80
CA ARG A 93 -2.23 12.44 -7.46
C ARG A 93 -2.81 11.56 -6.36
N ASP A 94 -4.09 11.23 -6.43
CA ASP A 94 -4.74 10.36 -5.45
C ASP A 94 -4.09 8.96 -5.43
N ALA A 95 -3.76 8.42 -6.61
CA ALA A 95 -3.07 7.14 -6.73
C ALA A 95 -1.65 7.17 -6.13
N VAL A 96 -0.87 8.24 -6.39
CA VAL A 96 0.47 8.42 -5.81
C VAL A 96 0.39 8.66 -4.29
N ASP A 97 -0.59 9.42 -3.81
CA ASP A 97 -0.78 9.72 -2.39
C ASP A 97 -1.15 8.48 -1.56
N VAL A 98 -1.76 7.47 -2.19
CA VAL A 98 -2.17 6.20 -1.55
C VAL A 98 -1.12 5.11 -1.76
N ALA A 99 -0.68 4.91 -3.00
CA ALA A 99 0.12 3.76 -3.41
C ALA A 99 1.59 4.08 -3.69
N GLY A 100 2.01 5.34 -3.59
CA GLY A 100 3.37 5.78 -3.86
C GLY A 100 3.74 5.80 -5.35
N LEU A 101 4.90 6.37 -5.64
CA LEU A 101 5.49 6.41 -6.97
C LEU A 101 6.11 5.05 -7.31
N TYR A 102 5.74 4.45 -8.44
CA TYR A 102 6.44 3.30 -8.97
C TYR A 102 7.72 3.72 -9.69
N VAL A 103 8.85 3.22 -9.20
CA VAL A 103 10.19 3.42 -9.74
C VAL A 103 10.65 2.10 -10.34
N VAL A 104 11.03 2.11 -11.63
CA VAL A 104 11.64 0.96 -12.29
C VAL A 104 13.10 0.89 -11.86
N ASP A 105 13.50 -0.24 -11.27
CA ASP A 105 14.89 -0.48 -10.89
C ASP A 105 15.67 -1.09 -12.06
N TRP A 106 15.07 -2.06 -12.75
CA TRP A 106 15.63 -2.64 -13.97
C TRP A 106 14.58 -3.31 -14.86
N TYR A 107 14.96 -3.54 -16.12
CA TYR A 107 14.22 -4.34 -17.08
C TYR A 107 14.68 -5.80 -17.00
N ASP A 108 13.78 -6.70 -16.62
CA ASP A 108 14.06 -8.15 -16.56
C ASP A 108 14.19 -8.71 -18.00
N THR A 109 13.22 -8.38 -18.85
CA THR A 109 13.19 -8.83 -20.25
C THR A 109 12.57 -7.76 -21.14
N VAL A 110 13.12 -7.60 -22.33
CA VAL A 110 12.49 -6.87 -23.45
C VAL A 110 12.55 -7.78 -24.65
N THR A 111 11.39 -8.21 -25.16
CA THR A 111 11.31 -9.10 -26.30
C THR A 111 10.58 -8.41 -27.44
N VAL A 112 11.28 -8.13 -28.53
CA VAL A 112 10.72 -7.48 -29.72
C VAL A 112 10.47 -8.53 -30.81
N ASN A 113 9.23 -8.60 -31.29
CA ASN A 113 8.76 -9.49 -32.35
C ASN A 113 8.04 -8.69 -33.45
N GLY A 114 8.80 -8.19 -34.42
CA GLY A 114 8.27 -7.30 -35.46
C GLY A 114 7.69 -6.02 -34.86
N ASP A 115 6.40 -5.76 -35.12
CA ASP A 115 5.67 -4.60 -34.63
C ASP A 115 5.07 -4.80 -33.23
N THR A 116 5.44 -5.87 -32.54
CA THR A 116 4.97 -6.17 -31.17
C THR A 116 6.16 -6.35 -30.24
N ALA A 117 5.97 -5.99 -28.97
CA ALA A 117 6.96 -6.23 -27.93
C ALA A 117 6.29 -6.58 -26.60
N GLU A 118 7.01 -7.33 -25.78
CA GLU A 118 6.67 -7.56 -24.38
C GLU A 118 7.83 -7.06 -23.51
N VAL A 119 7.49 -6.35 -22.45
CA VAL A 119 8.44 -5.86 -21.47
C VAL A 119 8.06 -6.35 -20.08
N THR A 120 9.06 -6.83 -19.34
CA THR A 120 8.94 -7.15 -17.92
C THR A 120 9.94 -6.32 -17.15
N VAL A 121 9.47 -5.66 -16.11
CA VAL A 121 10.26 -4.80 -15.23
C VAL A 121 10.15 -5.26 -13.80
N THR A 122 11.21 -5.06 -13.04
CA THR A 122 11.17 -5.08 -11.58
C THR A 122 11.43 -3.66 -11.08
N GLY A 123 10.65 -3.26 -10.07
CA GLY A 123 10.71 -1.93 -9.47
C GLY A 123 10.14 -1.96 -8.06
N HIS A 124 10.04 -0.79 -7.45
CA HIS A 124 9.49 -0.61 -6.09
C HIS A 124 8.62 0.64 -6.00
N ARG A 125 7.95 0.82 -4.86
CA ARG A 125 7.14 2.01 -4.56
C ARG A 125 7.89 2.94 -3.61
N GLU A 126 8.08 4.19 -4.01
CA GLU A 126 8.58 5.26 -3.16
C GLU A 126 7.44 6.15 -2.66
N GLY A 127 7.63 6.79 -1.49
CA GLY A 127 6.64 7.74 -0.97
C GLY A 127 5.34 7.11 -0.47
N LEU A 128 5.34 5.81 -0.17
CA LEU A 128 4.25 5.15 0.54
C LEU A 128 3.95 5.87 1.86
N ARG A 129 2.67 5.98 2.22
CA ARG A 129 2.28 6.47 3.54
C ARG A 129 2.80 5.51 4.59
N GLU A 130 3.13 6.01 5.78
CA GLU A 130 3.67 5.22 6.90
C GLU A 130 2.79 4.02 7.30
N GLN A 131 1.50 4.04 6.93
CA GLN A 131 0.54 2.97 7.19
C GLN A 131 0.38 1.96 6.03
N SER A 132 1.08 2.14 4.92
CA SER A 132 1.02 1.20 3.79
C SER A 132 2.18 0.22 3.90
N GLU A 133 1.89 -1.06 4.16
CA GLU A 133 2.93 -2.09 4.12
C GLU A 133 3.55 -2.12 2.71
N SER A 134 4.86 -1.83 2.64
CA SER A 134 5.62 -1.91 1.40
C SER A 134 5.87 -3.36 1.03
N ILE A 135 5.68 -3.71 -0.23
CA ILE A 135 6.29 -4.90 -0.80
C ILE A 135 7.60 -4.44 -1.47
N ASP A 136 8.74 -5.00 -1.03
CA ASP A 136 10.07 -4.51 -1.40
C ASP A 136 10.30 -4.49 -2.92
N GLU A 137 9.72 -5.45 -3.64
CA GLU A 137 9.86 -5.60 -5.09
C GLU A 137 8.50 -5.91 -5.74
N GLU A 138 8.23 -5.23 -6.84
CA GLU A 138 7.07 -5.43 -7.70
C GLU A 138 7.53 -5.73 -9.12
N ARG A 139 7.06 -6.85 -9.68
CA ARG A 139 7.31 -7.20 -11.07
C ARG A 139 6.06 -6.95 -11.91
N LYS A 140 6.23 -6.21 -13.01
CA LYS A 140 5.16 -5.87 -13.95
C LYS A 140 5.49 -6.32 -15.36
N THR A 141 4.48 -6.78 -16.10
CA THR A 141 4.59 -7.11 -17.52
C THR A 141 3.61 -6.29 -18.35
N ALA A 142 4.08 -5.74 -19.46
CA ALA A 142 3.26 -4.97 -20.40
C ALA A 142 3.56 -5.35 -21.86
N GLY A 143 2.54 -5.23 -22.70
CA GLY A 143 2.61 -5.44 -24.14
C GLY A 143 2.59 -4.10 -24.87
N LEU A 144 3.47 -3.96 -25.85
CA LEU A 144 3.61 -2.79 -26.69
C LEU A 144 3.41 -3.16 -28.16
N VAL A 145 2.88 -2.22 -28.93
CA VAL A 145 2.71 -2.34 -30.39
C VAL A 145 3.18 -1.06 -31.06
N VAL A 146 3.74 -1.19 -32.26
CA VAL A 146 4.02 -0.04 -33.11
C VAL A 146 2.71 0.47 -33.72
N GLU A 147 2.30 1.67 -33.33
CA GLU A 147 1.17 2.40 -33.93
C GLU A 147 1.65 3.75 -34.43
N ASP A 148 1.29 4.12 -35.66
CA ASP A 148 1.71 5.39 -36.30
C ASP A 148 3.25 5.58 -36.32
N GLY A 149 4.00 4.48 -36.34
CA GLY A 149 5.47 4.50 -36.34
C GLY A 149 6.11 4.72 -34.98
N ALA A 150 5.35 4.65 -33.88
CA ALA A 150 5.86 4.75 -32.51
C ALA A 150 5.41 3.56 -31.66
N TRP A 151 6.27 3.13 -30.73
CA TRP A 151 5.89 2.13 -29.72
C TRP A 151 4.88 2.72 -28.75
N LYS A 152 3.77 2.00 -28.54
CA LYS A 152 2.72 2.37 -27.60
C LYS A 152 2.36 1.18 -26.72
N VAL A 153 2.04 1.45 -25.45
CA VAL A 153 1.56 0.47 -24.48
C VAL A 153 0.11 0.12 -24.80
N CYS A 154 -0.13 -1.14 -25.17
CA CYS A 154 -1.45 -1.63 -25.56
C CYS A 154 -2.13 -2.43 -24.46
N SER A 155 -1.37 -3.11 -23.60
CA SER A 155 -1.90 -3.73 -22.39
C SER A 155 -1.39 -3.00 -21.16
N GLU A 156 -2.31 -2.64 -20.27
CA GLU A 156 -1.93 -2.05 -18.99
C GLU A 156 -0.97 -2.98 -18.26
N PRO A 157 0.12 -2.47 -17.67
CA PRO A 157 1.09 -3.30 -16.98
C PRO A 157 0.43 -4.09 -15.86
N GLN A 158 0.57 -5.41 -15.89
CA GLN A 158 0.00 -6.32 -14.91
C GLN A 158 1.08 -6.81 -13.95
N ASP A 159 0.75 -6.86 -12.66
CA ASP A 159 1.60 -7.49 -11.66
C ASP A 159 1.70 -9.00 -11.90
N ASP A 160 2.88 -9.59 -11.68
CA ASP A 160 3.01 -11.04 -11.71
C ASP A 160 2.30 -11.71 -10.51
N ALA A 161 2.04 -13.01 -10.61
CA ALA A 161 1.31 -13.74 -9.57
C ALA A 161 2.01 -13.71 -8.19
N ALA A 162 3.34 -13.58 -8.17
CA ALA A 162 4.10 -13.48 -6.93
C ALA A 162 3.92 -12.11 -6.27
N THR A 163 3.95 -11.04 -7.06
CA THR A 163 3.70 -9.65 -6.64
C THR A 163 2.28 -9.50 -6.12
N MET A 164 1.28 -10.01 -6.85
CA MET A 164 -0.12 -10.02 -6.41
C MET A 164 -0.28 -10.74 -5.07
N ARG A 165 0.33 -11.93 -4.92
CA ARG A 165 0.27 -12.67 -3.66
C ARG A 165 0.95 -11.94 -2.50
N ARG A 166 2.05 -11.22 -2.74
CA ARG A 166 2.70 -10.38 -1.73
C ARG A 166 1.80 -9.21 -1.32
N ARG A 167 1.13 -8.55 -2.26
CA ARG A 167 0.15 -7.48 -1.97
C ARG A 167 -1.02 -8.00 -1.14
N GLU A 168 -1.60 -9.12 -1.53
CA GLU A 168 -2.70 -9.76 -0.79
C GLU A 168 -2.27 -10.12 0.63
N LEU A 169 -1.05 -10.65 0.79
CA LEU A 169 -0.50 -10.96 2.11
C LEU A 169 -0.28 -9.69 2.96
N ALA A 170 0.23 -8.61 2.36
CA ALA A 170 0.43 -7.34 3.04
C ALA A 170 -0.90 -6.71 3.47
N ALA A 171 -1.91 -6.71 2.58
CA ALA A 171 -3.25 -6.26 2.92
C ALA A 171 -3.83 -7.07 4.10
N ALA A 172 -3.71 -8.40 4.06
CA ALA A 172 -4.20 -9.27 5.13
C ALA A 172 -3.45 -9.05 6.46
N LYS A 173 -2.15 -8.75 6.42
CA LYS A 173 -1.36 -8.40 7.61
C LYS A 173 -1.83 -7.08 8.22
N SER A 174 -2.07 -6.06 7.40
CA SER A 174 -2.66 -4.79 7.84
C SER A 174 -4.02 -5.02 8.52
N ASP A 175 -4.93 -5.77 7.89
CA ASP A 175 -6.24 -6.04 8.47
C ASP A 175 -6.16 -6.81 9.80
N VAL A 176 -5.16 -7.69 9.94
CA VAL A 176 -4.87 -8.42 11.18
C VAL A 176 -4.38 -7.48 12.28
N GLN A 177 -3.51 -6.53 11.94
CA GLN A 177 -3.02 -5.52 12.88
C GLN A 177 -4.17 -4.62 13.35
N ASP A 178 -5.02 -4.13 12.44
CA ASP A 178 -6.22 -3.35 12.76
C ASP A 178 -7.14 -4.08 13.74
N ALA A 179 -7.33 -5.39 13.57
CA ALA A 179 -8.14 -6.20 14.48
C ALA A 179 -7.54 -6.29 15.89
N VAL A 180 -6.22 -6.39 16.02
CA VAL A 180 -5.54 -6.36 17.31
C VAL A 180 -5.62 -4.97 17.94
N GLU A 181 -5.44 -3.90 17.17
CA GLU A 181 -5.62 -2.53 17.66
C GLU A 181 -7.04 -2.29 18.18
N ALA A 182 -8.06 -2.74 17.44
CA ALA A 182 -9.45 -2.66 17.87
C ALA A 182 -9.70 -3.42 19.18
N PHE A 183 -9.05 -4.57 19.36
CA PHE A 183 -9.11 -5.33 20.61
C PHE A 183 -8.52 -4.54 21.79
N TYR A 184 -7.33 -3.95 21.63
CA TYR A 184 -6.71 -3.11 22.65
C TYR A 184 -7.48 -1.81 22.91
N ALA A 185 -8.09 -1.21 21.89
CA ALA A 185 -8.97 -0.06 22.05
C ALA A 185 -10.19 -0.41 22.93
N GLY A 186 -10.73 -1.62 22.79
CA GLY A 186 -11.78 -2.13 23.67
C GLY A 186 -11.32 -2.34 25.13
N ILE A 187 -10.08 -2.79 25.32
CA ILE A 187 -9.48 -2.89 26.67
C ILE A 187 -9.35 -1.49 27.28
N ALA A 188 -8.74 -0.55 26.56
CA ALA A 188 -8.53 0.81 27.01
C ALA A 188 -9.85 1.56 27.29
N SER A 189 -10.94 1.23 26.57
CA SER A 189 -12.26 1.82 26.82
C SER A 189 -12.93 1.30 28.10
N GLY A 190 -12.43 0.19 28.68
CA GLY A 190 -13.06 -0.47 29.83
C GLY A 190 -14.36 -1.21 29.49
N SER A 191 -14.68 -1.37 28.20
CA SER A 191 -15.94 -1.96 27.72
C SER A 191 -15.79 -3.43 27.35
N VAL A 192 -16.41 -4.32 28.14
CA VAL A 192 -16.50 -5.76 27.80
C VAL A 192 -17.18 -5.97 26.44
N SER A 193 -18.11 -5.07 26.07
CA SER A 193 -18.79 -5.14 24.77
C SER A 193 -17.84 -4.86 23.62
N ASP A 194 -16.92 -3.91 23.77
CA ASP A 194 -15.99 -3.51 22.70
C ASP A 194 -14.92 -4.60 22.54
N VAL A 195 -14.38 -5.11 23.66
CA VAL A 195 -13.49 -6.28 23.65
C VAL A 195 -14.17 -7.47 22.99
N GLY A 196 -15.44 -7.73 23.34
CA GLY A 196 -16.23 -8.81 22.74
C GLY A 196 -16.43 -8.66 21.24
N ALA A 197 -16.65 -7.44 20.74
CA ALA A 197 -16.84 -7.17 19.31
C ALA A 197 -15.55 -7.39 18.49
N ALA A 198 -14.38 -7.19 19.09
CA ALA A 198 -13.07 -7.48 18.49
C ALA A 198 -12.58 -8.92 18.77
N SER A 199 -13.35 -9.70 19.53
CA SER A 199 -13.02 -11.08 19.91
C SER A 199 -13.84 -12.08 19.10
N CYS A 200 -13.27 -13.24 18.82
CA CYS A 200 -14.05 -14.31 18.23
C CYS A 200 -14.91 -15.00 19.30
N ALA A 201 -15.93 -15.75 18.86
CA ALA A 201 -16.92 -16.38 19.75
C ALA A 201 -16.31 -17.27 20.84
N THR A 202 -15.13 -17.87 20.59
CA THR A 202 -14.41 -18.66 21.59
C THR A 202 -13.89 -17.79 22.73
N LEU A 203 -13.21 -16.69 22.44
CA LEU A 203 -12.68 -15.78 23.46
C LEU A 203 -13.81 -15.07 24.20
N GLU A 204 -14.84 -14.61 23.50
CA GLU A 204 -16.01 -13.97 24.11
C GLU A 204 -16.67 -14.88 25.15
N ARG A 205 -16.81 -16.17 24.83
CA ARG A 205 -17.33 -17.18 25.76
C ARG A 205 -16.41 -17.37 26.96
N ILE A 206 -15.09 -17.36 26.80
CA ILE A 206 -14.14 -17.46 27.91
C ILE A 206 -14.31 -16.26 28.86
N ILE A 207 -14.29 -15.04 28.32
CA ILE A 207 -14.46 -13.80 29.09
C ILE A 207 -15.76 -13.84 29.91
N ARG A 208 -16.88 -14.21 29.26
CA ARG A 208 -18.19 -14.30 29.93
C ARG A 208 -18.27 -15.41 30.98
N THR A 209 -17.74 -16.61 30.69
CA THR A 209 -17.88 -17.78 31.58
C THR A 209 -16.96 -17.72 32.80
N GLN A 210 -15.77 -17.12 32.66
CA GLN A 210 -14.86 -16.88 33.78
C GLN A 210 -15.16 -15.58 34.52
N ASN A 211 -16.12 -14.78 34.02
CA ASN A 211 -16.47 -13.47 34.57
C ASN A 211 -15.25 -12.52 34.64
N TYR A 212 -14.39 -12.58 33.63
CA TYR A 212 -13.25 -11.66 33.49
C TYR A 212 -13.76 -10.24 33.36
N THR A 213 -13.24 -9.35 34.20
CA THR A 213 -13.39 -7.90 34.04
C THR A 213 -12.38 -7.39 33.02
N VAL A 214 -12.65 -6.23 32.41
CA VAL A 214 -11.66 -5.59 31.51
C VAL A 214 -10.37 -5.23 32.25
N ALA A 215 -10.47 -4.87 33.54
CA ALA A 215 -9.29 -4.58 34.36
C ALA A 215 -8.40 -5.82 34.56
N GLU A 216 -8.98 -7.00 34.75
CA GLU A 216 -8.21 -8.26 34.84
C GLU A 216 -7.58 -8.61 33.48
N LEU A 217 -8.31 -8.44 32.38
CA LEU A 217 -7.75 -8.64 31.03
C LEU A 217 -6.59 -7.67 30.77
N ALA A 218 -6.72 -6.41 31.15
CA ALA A 218 -5.67 -5.41 31.00
C ALA A 218 -4.43 -5.74 31.84
N ALA A 219 -4.63 -6.27 33.05
CA ALA A 219 -3.53 -6.71 33.91
C ALA A 219 -2.76 -7.90 33.29
N ASP A 220 -3.46 -8.83 32.64
CA ASP A 220 -2.87 -10.03 32.05
C ASP A 220 -2.29 -9.81 30.64
N LEU A 221 -2.85 -8.86 29.87
CA LEU A 221 -2.53 -8.64 28.46
C LEU A 221 -1.91 -7.26 28.16
N GLY A 222 -1.79 -6.38 29.15
CA GLY A 222 -1.43 -4.99 28.91
C GLY A 222 -2.64 -4.08 28.69
N GLU A 223 -2.47 -2.81 29.06
CA GLU A 223 -3.45 -1.75 28.86
C GLU A 223 -3.30 -1.09 27.49
N ASN A 224 -2.06 -0.98 27.00
CA ASN A 224 -1.74 -0.30 25.75
C ASN A 224 -0.88 -1.18 24.85
N LEU A 225 -1.26 -1.25 23.57
CA LEU A 225 -0.41 -1.81 22.54
C LEU A 225 0.77 -0.85 22.28
N VAL A 226 2.00 -1.38 22.27
CA VAL A 226 3.22 -0.60 22.03
C VAL A 226 3.74 -0.83 20.62
N SER A 227 3.85 -2.09 20.20
CA SER A 227 4.33 -2.45 18.87
C SER A 227 3.80 -3.78 18.38
N PHE A 228 3.79 -3.94 17.05
CA PHE A 228 3.73 -5.23 16.38
C PHE A 228 5.16 -5.71 16.12
N ASP A 229 5.49 -6.89 16.63
CA ASP A 229 6.84 -7.46 16.52
C ASP A 229 6.95 -8.39 15.31
N ASP A 230 5.91 -9.20 15.06
CA ASP A 230 5.81 -10.09 13.90
C ASP A 230 4.35 -10.42 13.58
N THR A 231 4.02 -10.57 12.30
CA THR A 231 2.69 -10.97 11.84
C THR A 231 2.80 -12.05 10.78
N VAL A 232 2.22 -13.21 11.06
CA VAL A 232 2.17 -14.37 10.16
C VAL A 232 0.72 -14.68 9.80
N VAL A 233 0.36 -14.51 8.54
CA VAL A 233 -0.97 -14.84 8.01
C VAL A 233 -0.90 -16.15 7.22
N ASN A 234 -1.85 -17.04 7.44
CA ASN A 234 -2.00 -18.32 6.75
C ASN A 234 -3.47 -18.60 6.43
N GLY A 235 -3.89 -18.16 5.23
CA GLY A 235 -5.29 -18.23 4.80
C GLY A 235 -6.18 -17.45 5.76
N ASP A 236 -7.17 -18.12 6.33
CA ASP A 236 -8.15 -17.52 7.25
C ASP A 236 -7.70 -17.50 8.72
N THR A 237 -6.42 -17.75 8.97
CA THR A 237 -5.83 -17.72 10.33
C THR A 237 -4.59 -16.85 10.35
N ALA A 238 -4.33 -16.19 11.49
CA ALA A 238 -3.10 -15.42 11.67
C ALA A 238 -2.54 -15.61 13.08
N LYS A 239 -1.23 -15.37 13.18
CA LYS A 239 -0.51 -15.23 14.44
C LYS A 239 0.18 -13.88 14.47
N VAL A 240 -0.01 -13.13 15.54
CA VAL A 240 0.61 -11.82 15.74
C VAL A 240 1.37 -11.83 17.03
N HIS A 241 2.64 -11.46 16.97
CA HIS A 241 3.47 -11.16 18.12
C HIS A 241 3.41 -9.66 18.36
N VAL A 242 3.01 -9.26 19.57
CA VAL A 242 2.96 -7.85 19.95
C VAL A 242 3.71 -7.61 21.24
N THR A 243 4.17 -6.38 21.39
CA THR A 243 4.58 -5.82 22.67
C THR A 243 3.46 -4.91 23.19
N ALA A 244 3.02 -5.15 24.42
CA ALA A 244 2.03 -4.34 25.13
C ALA A 244 2.58 -3.89 26.48
N GLU A 245 2.05 -2.79 27.04
CA GLU A 245 2.46 -2.28 28.34
C GLU A 245 1.30 -2.17 29.33
N THR A 246 1.61 -2.42 30.60
CA THR A 246 0.86 -1.89 31.74
C THR A 246 1.58 -0.67 32.30
N ALA A 247 1.08 -0.11 33.41
CA ALA A 247 1.78 0.96 34.12
C ALA A 247 3.23 0.60 34.52
N ASP A 248 3.51 -0.69 34.76
CA ASP A 248 4.74 -1.16 35.41
C ASP A 248 5.59 -2.12 34.55
N GLU A 249 5.06 -2.69 33.46
CA GLU A 249 5.74 -3.78 32.72
C GLU A 249 5.40 -3.82 31.22
N LEU A 250 6.33 -4.36 30.42
CA LEU A 250 6.14 -4.72 29.01
C LEU A 250 5.94 -6.23 28.86
N PHE A 251 4.96 -6.62 28.04
CA PHE A 251 4.57 -8.00 27.76
C PHE A 251 4.79 -8.29 26.29
N SER A 252 5.31 -9.49 25.97
CA SER A 252 5.28 -10.02 24.61
C SER A 252 4.21 -11.11 24.53
N LEU A 253 3.26 -10.94 23.61
CA LEU A 253 2.04 -11.74 23.51
C LEU A 253 1.87 -12.27 22.10
N VAL A 254 1.35 -13.50 21.98
CA VAL A 254 1.01 -14.08 20.68
C VAL A 254 -0.49 -14.26 20.56
N TYR A 255 -1.11 -13.57 19.63
CA TYR A 255 -2.53 -13.71 19.34
C TYR A 255 -2.77 -14.68 18.20
N ALA A 256 -3.71 -15.60 18.38
CA ALA A 256 -4.32 -16.32 17.26
C ALA A 256 -5.58 -15.57 16.80
N LEU A 257 -5.69 -15.34 15.50
CA LEU A 257 -6.85 -14.69 14.88
C LEU A 257 -7.49 -15.61 13.84
N GLU A 258 -8.80 -15.45 13.66
CA GLU A 258 -9.58 -16.12 12.62
C GLU A 258 -10.31 -15.08 11.77
N ASN A 259 -10.45 -15.37 10.47
CA ASN A 259 -11.21 -14.55 9.54
C ASN A 259 -12.49 -15.29 9.10
N ASN A 260 -13.65 -14.78 9.52
CA ASN A 260 -14.97 -15.23 9.06
C ASN A 260 -15.73 -14.09 8.34
N GLY A 261 -15.01 -13.27 7.58
CA GLY A 261 -15.48 -12.01 6.96
C GLY A 261 -14.95 -10.76 7.67
N THR A 262 -14.35 -10.92 8.85
CA THR A 262 -13.58 -9.90 9.57
C THR A 262 -12.58 -10.64 10.48
N TRP A 263 -11.38 -10.10 10.64
CA TRP A 263 -10.37 -10.65 11.55
C TRP A 263 -10.76 -10.42 13.01
N LEU A 264 -10.70 -11.46 13.83
CA LEU A 264 -11.07 -11.40 15.25
C LEU A 264 -10.04 -12.13 16.11
N VAL A 265 -9.78 -11.60 17.31
CA VAL A 265 -8.87 -12.20 18.28
C VAL A 265 -9.53 -13.43 18.95
N CYS A 266 -8.93 -14.61 18.79
CA CYS A 266 -9.49 -15.86 19.31
C CYS A 266 -8.81 -16.41 20.55
N SER A 267 -7.50 -16.19 20.69
CA SER A 267 -6.76 -16.65 21.84
C SER A 267 -5.52 -15.79 22.04
N PRO A 268 -5.40 -15.10 23.19
CA PRO A 268 -4.10 -14.66 23.66
C PRO A 268 -3.31 -15.89 24.14
N GLY A 269 -2.31 -16.30 23.37
CA GLY A 269 -1.27 -17.19 23.84
C GLY A 269 -0.22 -16.39 24.61
N LEU A 270 -0.21 -16.50 25.93
CA LEU A 270 0.93 -16.08 26.74
C LEU A 270 2.10 -17.02 26.44
N LEU A 271 2.99 -16.63 25.52
CA LEU A 271 4.31 -17.23 25.47
C LEU A 271 5.09 -16.68 26.66
N ALA A 272 5.20 -17.48 27.71
CA ALA A 272 5.94 -17.13 28.91
C ALA A 272 7.41 -16.84 28.59
N SER A 273 7.81 -15.57 28.62
CA SER A 273 8.88 -15.06 29.49
C SER A 273 8.97 -13.56 29.35
N THR A 274 8.60 -12.85 30.41
CA THR A 274 8.93 -11.45 30.62
C THR A 274 10.45 -11.31 30.61
N THR A 275 11.01 -10.64 29.59
CA THR A 275 12.34 -10.08 29.74
C THR A 275 12.13 -8.74 30.42
N LYS A 276 12.10 -8.78 31.76
CA LYS A 276 11.93 -7.60 32.60
C LYS A 276 12.97 -6.54 32.21
N THR A 277 12.55 -5.56 31.42
CA THR A 277 13.39 -4.39 31.13
C THR A 277 12.96 -3.34 32.14
N GLU A 278 13.69 -3.24 33.25
CA GLU A 278 13.50 -2.15 34.20
C GLU A 278 13.81 -0.83 33.47
N ARG A 279 12.85 0.10 33.49
CA ARG A 279 13.03 1.48 32.98
C ARG A 279 14.14 2.21 33.73
#